data_AF-A0A927YAK4-F1
#
_entry.id   AF-A0A927YAK4-F1
#
_cell.length_a   1.000
_cell.length_b   1.000
_cell.length_c   1.000
_cell.angle_alpha   90.00
_cell.angle_beta   90.00
_cell.angle_gamma   90.00
#
_symmetry.space_group_name_H-M   'P 1'
#
loop_
_entity.id
_entity.type
_entity.pdbx_description
1 polymer ?
#
loop_
_entity_poly.entity_id
_entity_poly.type
_entity_poly.pdbx_seq_one_letter_code
_entity_poly.pdbx_strand_id
1 'polypeptide(L)'
;MKLKENQLNLIQHLIRFNLMSYEDCLSFLDTEKTGDKVALSYVFRPLTKNKYLSKNKKGVVTVLKKGRALFPEEMPLISTATGTVAQQRVMQVSRVAMWLGKCGVPVFGELQDAEEPYFIPSACWRNIVKGILSTTRFAGMLLAYGKRYAVYDIGDGTMEWQIRAEASLFFSTGFRFHTRAHGMIMICEDGRRNEIAMRIIRQTMWGRKTLLKENYSETDKPVRYSRSPIKLRAQYEHVYLTTPALLAASLEEIYEEKETIETTIEEGRPSYRPKEGNWEDWPRRYFLNPAFDILLLVYFFSAVKGLKNLLQNDPASHIKELRYILCVNQEDLEVAKMYPDVTEMKEVSMYVYRPKEDTEED
;
A
#
# COMPACT_ATOMS: atom_id res chain seq x y z
N MET A 1 -2.60 -6.37 40.07
CA MET A 1 -2.29 -5.24 39.19
C MET A 1 -3.27 -5.27 38.03
N LYS A 2 -4.10 -4.22 37.88
CA LYS A 2 -5.05 -4.11 36.76
C LYS A 2 -4.25 -3.75 35.50
N LEU A 3 -4.35 -4.55 34.45
CA LEU A 3 -3.73 -4.24 33.16
C LEU A 3 -4.49 -3.07 32.51
N LYS A 4 -3.77 -2.19 31.83
CA LYS A 4 -4.37 -1.13 31.00
C LYS A 4 -4.95 -1.74 29.71
N GLU A 5 -5.83 -1.01 29.05
CA GLU A 5 -6.49 -1.46 27.81
C GLU A 5 -5.48 -1.75 26.67
N ASN A 6 -4.55 -0.84 26.41
CA ASN A 6 -3.49 -1.06 25.41
C ASN A 6 -2.64 -2.32 25.68
N GLN A 7 -2.40 -2.65 26.96
CA GLN A 7 -1.71 -3.86 27.38
C GLN A 7 -2.55 -5.12 27.12
N LEU A 8 -3.85 -5.06 27.38
CA LEU A 8 -4.79 -6.15 27.09
C LEU A 8 -4.88 -6.39 25.58
N ASN A 9 -5.02 -5.33 24.79
CA ASN A 9 -5.07 -5.39 23.32
C ASN A 9 -3.78 -5.97 22.73
N LEU A 10 -2.60 -5.61 23.27
CA LEU A 10 -1.33 -6.22 22.86
C LEU A 10 -1.28 -7.72 23.16
N ILE A 11 -1.78 -8.15 24.33
CA ILE A 11 -1.83 -9.57 24.68
C ILE A 11 -2.77 -10.30 23.72
N GLN A 12 -3.98 -9.77 23.49
CA GLN A 12 -4.96 -10.35 22.56
C GLN A 12 -4.37 -10.47 21.15
N HIS A 13 -3.70 -9.42 20.65
CA HIS A 13 -3.00 -9.44 19.37
C HIS A 13 -1.94 -10.56 19.30
N LEU A 14 -1.13 -10.71 20.34
CA LEU A 14 -0.11 -11.77 20.43
C LEU A 14 -0.70 -13.18 20.58
N ILE A 15 -1.93 -13.33 21.08
CA ILE A 15 -2.64 -14.62 21.06
C ILE A 15 -3.00 -15.01 19.63
N ARG A 16 -3.49 -14.04 18.85
CA ARG A 16 -3.92 -14.23 17.45
C ARG A 16 -2.73 -14.49 16.50
N PHE A 17 -1.61 -13.82 16.70
CA PHE A 17 -0.46 -13.86 15.79
C PHE A 17 0.80 -14.55 16.33
N ASN A 18 0.80 -14.96 17.60
CA ASN A 18 1.90 -15.63 18.32
C ASN A 18 3.19 -14.82 18.53
N LEU A 19 3.68 -14.12 17.51
CA LEU A 19 4.99 -13.45 17.50
C LEU A 19 4.86 -11.98 17.07
N MET A 20 5.65 -11.12 17.70
CA MET A 20 5.87 -9.74 17.28
C MET A 20 7.28 -9.30 17.72
N SER A 21 7.87 -8.32 17.04
CA SER A 21 9.12 -7.73 17.52
C SER A 21 8.88 -6.82 18.73
N TYR A 22 9.88 -6.68 19.59
CA TYR A 22 9.79 -5.81 20.76
C TYR A 22 9.53 -4.35 20.38
N GLU A 23 10.16 -3.85 19.32
CA GLU A 23 9.93 -2.49 18.82
C GLU A 23 8.48 -2.30 18.36
N ASP A 24 7.92 -3.28 17.65
CA ASP A 24 6.52 -3.25 17.23
C ASP A 24 5.57 -3.31 18.44
N CYS A 25 5.91 -4.08 19.49
CA CYS A 25 5.14 -4.07 20.74
C CYS A 25 5.17 -2.71 21.45
N LEU A 26 6.31 -2.00 21.43
CA LEU A 26 6.38 -0.66 22.00
C LEU A 26 5.52 0.32 21.18
N SER A 27 5.64 0.26 19.85
CA SER A 27 4.77 1.04 18.96
C SER A 27 3.29 0.73 19.22
N PHE A 28 2.91 -0.54 19.40
CA PHE A 28 1.54 -0.94 19.75
C PHE A 28 1.03 -0.22 20.99
N LEU A 29 1.86 -0.14 22.04
CA LEU A 29 1.50 0.46 23.33
C LEU A 29 1.42 1.98 23.29
N ASP A 30 2.01 2.63 22.28
CA ASP A 30 2.05 4.08 22.11
C ASP A 30 0.74 4.61 21.52
N THR A 31 -0.32 4.59 22.33
CA THR A 31 -1.64 5.12 21.97
C THR A 31 -1.66 6.66 21.92
N GLU A 32 -0.82 7.30 22.71
CA GLU A 32 -0.71 8.77 22.80
C GLU A 32 0.30 9.35 21.78
N LYS A 33 0.90 8.51 20.92
CA LYS A 33 1.91 8.89 19.91
C LYS A 33 3.07 9.70 20.50
N THR A 34 3.47 9.37 21.72
CA THR A 34 4.53 10.08 22.48
C THR A 34 5.91 9.82 21.89
N GLY A 35 6.12 8.67 21.25
CA GLY A 35 7.42 8.25 20.74
C GLY A 35 8.48 7.96 21.83
N ASP A 36 8.15 8.09 23.12
CA ASP A 36 9.08 7.89 24.22
C ASP A 36 9.29 6.39 24.48
N LYS A 37 10.32 5.84 23.84
CA LYS A 37 10.72 4.44 23.98
C LYS A 37 11.05 4.05 25.43
N VAL A 38 11.54 4.98 26.25
CA VAL A 38 11.86 4.70 27.66
C VAL A 38 10.56 4.52 28.42
N ALA A 39 9.63 5.46 28.33
CA ALA A 39 8.32 5.35 28.96
C ALA A 39 7.57 4.08 28.51
N LEU A 40 7.54 3.79 27.21
CA LEU A 40 6.91 2.60 26.65
C LEU A 40 7.54 1.30 27.17
N SER A 41 8.87 1.29 27.38
CA SER A 41 9.54 0.14 28.00
C SER A 41 9.07 -0.13 29.44
N TYR A 42 8.75 0.93 30.20
CA TYR A 42 8.16 0.80 31.54
C TYR A 42 6.69 0.35 31.48
N VAL A 43 5.95 0.70 30.43
CA VAL A 43 4.60 0.15 30.19
C VAL A 43 4.66 -1.34 29.81
N PHE A 44 5.68 -1.76 29.06
CA PHE A 44 5.85 -3.17 28.68
C PHE A 44 6.38 -4.06 29.81
N ARG A 45 7.26 -3.53 30.68
CA ARG A 45 7.95 -4.30 31.73
C ARG A 45 7.02 -5.11 32.65
N PRO A 46 5.85 -4.61 33.10
CA PRO A 46 4.91 -5.42 33.88
C PRO A 46 4.40 -6.66 33.13
N LEU A 47 4.31 -6.64 31.80
CA LEU A 47 3.83 -7.77 31.00
C LEU A 47 4.79 -8.95 31.08
N THR A 48 6.09 -8.68 31.06
CA THR A 48 7.12 -9.72 31.23
C THR A 48 7.34 -10.10 32.68
N LYS A 49 7.43 -9.13 33.60
CA LYS A 49 7.61 -9.38 35.05
C LYS A 49 6.50 -10.28 35.61
N ASN A 50 5.26 -10.05 35.19
CA ASN A 50 4.10 -10.82 35.66
C ASN A 50 3.82 -12.08 34.83
N LYS A 51 4.74 -12.46 33.92
CA LYS A 51 4.68 -13.66 33.08
C LYS A 51 3.46 -13.74 32.14
N TYR A 52 2.96 -12.59 31.66
CA TYR A 52 1.96 -12.57 30.59
C TYR A 52 2.63 -12.74 29.22
N LEU A 53 3.77 -12.07 29.02
CA LEU A 53 4.57 -12.13 27.80
C LEU A 53 6.01 -12.58 28.11
N SER A 54 6.71 -13.09 27.10
CA SER A 54 8.14 -13.38 27.14
C SER A 54 8.85 -12.61 26.04
N LYS A 55 10.06 -12.10 26.33
CA LYS A 55 10.95 -11.48 25.34
C LYS A 55 12.25 -12.25 25.30
N ASN A 56 12.65 -12.73 24.12
CA ASN A 56 13.94 -13.41 23.96
C ASN A 56 15.08 -12.42 23.66
N LYS A 57 16.33 -12.91 23.65
CA LYS A 57 17.53 -12.10 23.35
C LYS A 57 17.52 -11.45 21.97
N LYS A 58 16.78 -12.01 21.01
CA LYS A 58 16.62 -11.48 19.65
C LYS A 58 15.52 -10.42 19.55
N GLY A 59 14.91 -10.03 20.68
CA GLY A 59 13.81 -9.06 20.69
C GLY A 59 12.48 -9.60 20.19
N VAL A 60 12.31 -10.93 20.06
CA VAL A 60 11.01 -11.52 19.71
C VAL A 60 10.18 -11.67 20.97
N VAL A 61 8.93 -11.21 20.90
CA VAL A 61 7.95 -11.25 21.97
C VAL A 61 6.91 -12.34 21.68
N THR A 62 6.59 -13.14 22.69
CA THR A 62 5.57 -14.20 22.62
C THR A 62 4.62 -14.15 23.81
N VAL A 63 3.40 -14.64 23.63
CA VAL A 63 2.43 -14.79 24.73
C VAL A 63 2.69 -16.06 25.55
N LEU A 64 2.65 -15.93 26.88
CA LEU A 64 2.78 -17.05 27.82
C LEU A 64 1.40 -17.59 28.22
N LYS A 65 1.38 -18.77 28.88
CA LYS A 65 0.14 -19.43 29.35
C LYS A 65 -0.77 -18.48 30.15
N LYS A 66 -0.20 -17.66 31.03
CA LYS A 66 -0.96 -16.70 31.83
C LYS A 66 -1.58 -15.58 31.00
N GLY A 67 -0.91 -15.13 29.94
CA GLY A 67 -1.48 -14.17 28.98
C GLY A 67 -2.62 -14.78 28.19
N ARG A 68 -2.45 -16.02 27.69
CA ARG A 68 -3.51 -16.75 26.99
C ARG A 68 -4.76 -16.96 27.85
N ALA A 69 -4.58 -17.24 29.14
CA ALA A 69 -5.69 -17.44 30.07
C ALA A 69 -6.58 -16.19 30.26
N LEU A 70 -6.14 -14.99 29.84
CA LEU A 70 -6.97 -13.79 29.88
C LEU A 70 -8.04 -13.77 28.79
N PHE A 71 -7.84 -14.51 27.69
CA PHE A 71 -8.74 -14.57 26.55
C PHE A 71 -8.88 -16.03 26.08
N PRO A 72 -9.60 -16.87 26.83
CA PRO A 72 -9.69 -18.31 26.53
C PRO A 72 -10.37 -18.62 25.20
N GLU A 73 -11.28 -17.74 24.76
CA GLU A 73 -12.02 -17.88 23.49
C GLU A 73 -11.20 -17.46 22.26
N GLU A 74 -10.07 -16.78 22.46
CA GLU A 74 -9.26 -16.25 21.36
C GLU A 74 -8.38 -17.34 20.74
N MET A 75 -8.63 -17.63 19.47
CA MET A 75 -7.93 -18.65 18.71
C MET A 75 -6.81 -18.05 17.85
N PRO A 76 -5.62 -18.69 17.77
CA PRO A 76 -4.56 -18.24 16.88
C PRO A 76 -5.00 -18.25 15.41
N LEU A 77 -4.82 -17.15 14.71
CA LEU A 77 -5.06 -17.04 13.26
C LEU A 77 -3.91 -17.64 12.45
N ILE A 78 -2.69 -17.58 12.99
CA ILE A 78 -1.49 -18.08 12.33
C ILE A 78 -0.82 -19.08 13.26
N SER A 79 -0.35 -20.21 12.71
CA SER A 79 0.39 -21.20 13.48
C SER A 79 1.76 -20.68 13.96
N THR A 80 2.32 -21.34 14.96
CA THR A 80 3.66 -21.05 15.46
C THR A 80 4.70 -21.39 14.38
N ALA A 81 5.52 -20.40 14.02
CA ALA A 81 6.57 -20.59 13.04
C ALA A 81 7.82 -21.22 13.65
N THR A 82 8.25 -22.35 13.08
CA THR A 82 9.56 -22.97 13.36
C THR A 82 10.57 -22.53 12.29
N GLY A 83 11.65 -21.86 12.71
CA GLY A 83 12.72 -21.39 11.83
C GLY A 83 12.67 -19.89 11.52
N THR A 84 13.84 -19.31 11.24
CA THR A 84 14.03 -17.84 11.18
C THR A 84 13.17 -17.16 10.11
N VAL A 85 13.09 -17.73 8.90
CA VAL A 85 12.31 -17.14 7.79
C VAL A 85 10.81 -17.17 8.09
N ALA A 86 10.31 -18.28 8.63
CA ALA A 86 8.90 -18.40 9.01
C ALA A 86 8.55 -17.43 10.15
N GLN A 87 9.44 -17.26 11.13
CA GLN A 87 9.25 -16.31 12.23
C GLN A 87 9.21 -14.86 11.74
N GLN A 88 10.12 -14.48 10.84
CA GLN A 88 10.10 -13.15 10.22
C GLN A 88 8.79 -12.87 9.50
N ARG A 89 8.27 -13.84 8.77
CA ARG A 89 6.98 -13.71 8.09
C ARG A 89 5.83 -13.52 9.07
N VAL A 90 5.77 -14.31 10.14
CA VAL A 90 4.72 -14.13 11.17
C VAL A 90 4.81 -12.75 11.79
N MET A 91 6.03 -12.25 12.10
CA MET A 91 6.21 -10.91 12.63
C MET A 91 5.77 -9.81 11.64
N GLN A 92 6.04 -9.96 10.35
CA GLN A 92 5.58 -9.01 9.32
C GLN A 92 4.05 -8.97 9.23
N VAL A 93 3.40 -10.14 9.18
CA VAL A 93 1.92 -10.20 9.15
C VAL A 93 1.32 -9.63 10.44
N SER A 94 1.93 -9.94 11.58
CA SER A 94 1.53 -9.43 12.90
C SER A 94 1.65 -7.90 12.98
N ARG A 95 2.71 -7.32 12.42
CA ARG A 95 2.93 -5.87 12.35
C ARG A 95 1.90 -5.18 11.46
N VAL A 96 1.63 -5.72 10.27
CA VAL A 96 0.63 -5.15 9.34
C VAL A 96 -0.76 -5.21 9.96
N ALA A 97 -1.12 -6.34 10.58
CA ALA A 97 -2.38 -6.48 11.29
C ALA A 97 -2.51 -5.47 12.45
N MET A 98 -1.42 -5.17 13.16
CA MET A 98 -1.40 -4.10 14.16
C MET A 98 -1.65 -2.73 13.53
N TRP A 99 -0.96 -2.39 12.44
CA TRP A 99 -1.15 -1.09 11.78
C TRP A 99 -2.58 -0.91 11.30
N LEU A 100 -3.15 -1.92 10.63
CA LEU A 100 -4.54 -1.91 10.19
C LEU A 100 -5.52 -1.84 11.36
N GLY A 101 -5.27 -2.58 12.44
CA GLY A 101 -6.09 -2.50 13.65
C GLY A 101 -6.08 -1.13 14.31
N LYS A 102 -4.95 -0.41 14.27
CA LYS A 102 -4.86 1.00 14.73
C LYS A 102 -5.66 1.96 13.84
N CYS A 103 -5.87 1.61 12.58
CA CYS A 103 -6.72 2.32 11.63
C CYS A 103 -8.19 1.87 11.72
N GLY A 104 -8.59 1.13 12.76
CA GLY A 104 -9.96 0.65 12.92
C GLY A 104 -10.34 -0.54 12.04
N VAL A 105 -9.40 -1.12 11.29
CA VAL A 105 -9.68 -2.28 10.42
C VAL A 105 -9.59 -3.58 11.24
N PRO A 106 -10.72 -4.26 11.51
CA PRO A 106 -10.70 -5.54 12.20
C PRO A 106 -10.02 -6.62 11.37
N VAL A 107 -9.46 -7.61 12.07
CA VAL A 107 -8.79 -8.77 11.47
C VAL A 107 -9.71 -9.98 11.60
N PHE A 108 -9.78 -10.84 10.58
CA PHE A 108 -10.50 -12.12 10.64
C PHE A 108 -9.72 -13.27 9.99
N GLY A 109 -10.07 -14.50 10.37
CA GLY A 109 -9.51 -15.72 9.75
C GLY A 109 -10.29 -16.19 8.52
N GLU A 110 -11.47 -15.64 8.28
CA GLU A 110 -12.41 -16.06 7.24
C GLU A 110 -13.12 -14.86 6.62
N LEU A 111 -13.81 -15.09 5.50
CA LEU A 111 -14.62 -14.06 4.85
C LEU A 111 -15.77 -13.64 5.79
N GLN A 112 -16.02 -12.34 5.86
CA GLN A 112 -17.14 -11.78 6.59
C GLN A 112 -18.21 -11.35 5.59
N ASP A 113 -19.47 -11.44 6.00
CA ASP A 113 -20.59 -10.84 5.27
C ASP A 113 -20.79 -9.41 5.78
N ALA A 114 -19.79 -8.57 5.52
CA ALA A 114 -19.72 -7.18 5.96
C ALA A 114 -19.24 -6.30 4.81
N GLU A 115 -19.85 -5.13 4.65
CA GLU A 115 -19.38 -4.13 3.69
C GLU A 115 -18.19 -3.34 4.24
N GLU A 116 -18.10 -3.21 5.57
CA GLU A 116 -17.03 -2.50 6.25
C GLU A 116 -15.65 -3.14 6.00
N PRO A 117 -14.57 -2.34 6.01
CA PRO A 117 -13.23 -2.85 5.76
C PRO A 117 -12.78 -3.88 6.79
N TYR A 118 -12.21 -4.99 6.32
CA TYR A 118 -11.58 -5.98 7.20
C TYR A 118 -10.40 -6.71 6.55
N PHE A 119 -9.47 -7.16 7.39
CA PHE A 119 -8.22 -7.76 6.96
C PHE A 119 -8.15 -9.27 7.25
N ILE A 120 -7.80 -10.05 6.22
CA ILE A 120 -7.50 -11.48 6.35
C ILE A 120 -5.99 -11.72 6.21
N PRO A 121 -5.30 -12.23 7.25
CA PRO A 121 -3.89 -12.55 7.18
C PRO A 121 -3.54 -13.57 6.07
N SER A 122 -2.34 -13.46 5.49
CA SER A 122 -1.94 -14.28 4.34
C SER A 122 -1.92 -15.79 4.59
N ALA A 123 -1.77 -16.23 5.84
CA ALA A 123 -1.91 -17.64 6.18
C ALA A 123 -3.36 -18.12 6.06
N CYS A 124 -4.30 -17.34 6.61
CA CYS A 124 -5.73 -17.60 6.54
C CYS A 124 -6.25 -17.51 5.11
N TRP A 125 -5.86 -16.46 4.37
CA TRP A 125 -6.28 -16.25 2.98
C TRP A 125 -5.92 -17.41 2.06
N ARG A 126 -4.78 -18.08 2.29
CA ARG A 126 -4.35 -19.26 1.51
C ARG A 126 -5.26 -20.49 1.73
N ASN A 127 -5.96 -20.55 2.85
CA ASN A 127 -6.93 -21.62 3.12
C ASN A 127 -8.25 -21.36 2.37
N ILE A 128 -8.61 -20.09 2.20
CA ILE A 128 -9.81 -19.64 1.46
C ILE A 128 -9.56 -19.79 -0.05
N VAL A 129 -8.42 -19.29 -0.53
CA VAL A 129 -8.09 -19.23 -1.96
C VAL A 129 -6.86 -20.08 -2.26
N LYS A 130 -7.10 -21.31 -2.74
CA LYS A 130 -6.04 -22.27 -3.06
C LYS A 130 -5.12 -21.79 -4.19
N GLY A 131 -3.85 -22.16 -4.12
CA GLY A 131 -2.85 -21.89 -5.16
C GLY A 131 -2.12 -20.56 -5.05
N ILE A 132 -2.33 -19.79 -3.97
CA ILE A 132 -1.53 -18.59 -3.69
C ILE A 132 -0.17 -19.01 -3.12
N LEU A 133 0.90 -18.62 -3.81
CA LEU A 133 2.26 -18.89 -3.37
C LEU A 133 2.60 -18.02 -2.15
N SER A 134 3.22 -18.66 -1.17
CA SER A 134 3.80 -17.97 -0.02
C SER A 134 4.95 -17.08 -0.48
N THR A 135 4.74 -15.75 -0.50
CA THR A 135 5.85 -14.80 -0.63
C THR A 135 6.20 -14.17 0.70
N THR A 136 7.43 -13.69 0.82
CA THR A 136 7.97 -13.19 2.08
C THR A 136 7.28 -11.91 2.53
N ARG A 137 6.87 -11.03 1.62
CA ARG A 137 6.29 -9.71 1.95
C ARG A 137 4.77 -9.61 1.88
N PHE A 138 4.07 -10.62 1.36
CA PHE A 138 2.60 -10.62 1.30
C PHE A 138 2.02 -10.82 2.70
N ALA A 139 1.40 -9.76 3.23
CA ALA A 139 0.87 -9.74 4.59
C ALA A 139 -0.52 -10.36 4.67
N GLY A 140 -1.38 -10.08 3.69
CA GLY A 140 -2.75 -10.58 3.64
C GLY A 140 -3.62 -9.81 2.66
N MET A 141 -4.94 -10.03 2.74
CA MET A 141 -5.93 -9.39 1.89
C MET A 141 -6.76 -8.41 2.73
N LEU A 142 -6.83 -7.16 2.30
CA LEU A 142 -7.82 -6.19 2.79
C LEU A 142 -9.04 -6.27 1.87
N LEU A 143 -10.22 -6.45 2.45
CA LEU A 143 -11.50 -6.38 1.76
C LEU A 143 -12.20 -5.13 2.25
N ALA A 144 -12.69 -4.31 1.33
CA ALA A 144 -13.38 -3.06 1.63
C ALA A 144 -14.32 -2.72 0.46
N TYR A 145 -15.59 -2.46 0.75
CA TYR A 145 -16.57 -1.93 -0.23
C TYR A 145 -16.59 -2.70 -1.57
N GLY A 146 -16.61 -4.03 -1.51
CA GLY A 146 -16.62 -4.92 -2.68
C GLY A 146 -15.27 -5.04 -3.43
N LYS A 147 -14.23 -4.32 -2.99
CA LYS A 147 -12.87 -4.41 -3.50
C LYS A 147 -11.98 -5.29 -2.62
N ARG A 148 -10.86 -5.72 -3.21
CA ARG A 148 -9.90 -6.66 -2.61
C ARG A 148 -8.50 -6.15 -2.90
N TYR A 149 -7.77 -5.78 -1.87
CA TYR A 149 -6.43 -5.20 -1.97
C TYR A 149 -5.41 -6.13 -1.33
N ALA A 150 -4.42 -6.55 -2.12
CA ALA A 150 -3.31 -7.32 -1.60
C ALA A 150 -2.38 -6.38 -0.82
N VAL A 151 -2.20 -6.63 0.47
CA VAL A 151 -1.39 -5.78 1.36
C VAL A 151 0.02 -6.34 1.48
N TYR A 152 1.02 -5.47 1.29
CA TYR A 152 2.43 -5.80 1.36
C TYR A 152 3.16 -4.87 2.33
N ASP A 153 3.92 -5.44 3.27
CA ASP A 153 4.96 -4.70 4.00
C ASP A 153 6.24 -4.74 3.16
N ILE A 154 6.46 -3.69 2.37
CA ILE A 154 7.64 -3.57 1.50
C ILE A 154 8.83 -2.93 2.22
N GLY A 155 8.63 -2.43 3.45
CA GLY A 155 9.66 -1.81 4.30
C GLY A 155 10.58 -0.86 3.55
N ASP A 156 11.76 -1.34 3.18
CA ASP A 156 12.83 -0.61 2.52
C ASP A 156 12.64 -0.36 1.02
N GLY A 157 11.50 -0.78 0.47
CA GLY A 157 11.18 -0.66 -0.96
C GLY A 157 11.62 -1.87 -1.78
N THR A 158 11.98 -2.98 -1.14
CA THR A 158 12.39 -4.21 -1.85
C THR A 158 11.33 -5.31 -1.75
N MET A 159 11.10 -5.99 -2.87
CA MET A 159 10.21 -7.15 -2.92
C MET A 159 10.84 -8.29 -3.72
N GLU A 160 11.62 -9.12 -3.02
CA GLU A 160 12.07 -10.39 -3.57
C GLU A 160 10.85 -11.24 -3.97
N TRP A 161 10.88 -11.85 -5.16
CA TRP A 161 9.82 -12.74 -5.67
C TRP A 161 8.52 -12.10 -6.15
N GLN A 162 8.54 -10.79 -6.45
CA GLN A 162 7.43 -10.08 -7.07
C GLN A 162 6.72 -10.91 -8.16
N ILE A 163 7.49 -11.48 -9.10
CA ILE A 163 6.92 -12.17 -10.26
C ILE A 163 6.03 -13.36 -9.88
N ARG A 164 6.42 -14.12 -8.85
CA ARG A 164 5.70 -15.32 -8.39
C ARG A 164 4.50 -14.96 -7.50
N ALA A 165 4.62 -13.91 -6.69
CA ALA A 165 3.52 -13.43 -5.85
C ALA A 165 2.32 -13.02 -6.72
N GLU A 166 2.61 -12.20 -7.71
CA GLU A 166 1.62 -11.54 -8.55
C GLU A 166 0.90 -12.51 -9.48
N ALA A 167 1.60 -13.50 -10.04
CA ALA A 167 1.00 -14.49 -10.93
C ALA A 167 -0.12 -15.31 -10.25
N SER A 168 -0.10 -15.43 -8.92
CA SER A 168 -1.11 -16.17 -8.16
C SER A 168 -2.29 -15.31 -7.66
N LEU A 169 -2.14 -13.99 -7.69
CA LEU A 169 -3.14 -13.02 -7.21
C LEU A 169 -3.83 -12.28 -8.37
N PHE A 170 -3.08 -12.03 -9.45
CA PHE A 170 -3.49 -11.28 -10.62
C PHE A 170 -3.30 -12.17 -11.85
N PHE A 171 -4.24 -13.08 -12.07
CA PHE A 171 -4.29 -13.89 -13.29
C PHE A 171 -5.59 -13.67 -14.05
N SER A 172 -5.54 -13.91 -15.36
CA SER A 172 -6.73 -13.98 -16.20
C SER A 172 -7.02 -15.45 -16.50
N THR A 173 -8.24 -15.89 -16.25
CA THR A 173 -8.75 -17.17 -16.78
C THR A 173 -9.66 -16.88 -17.96
N GLY A 174 -9.15 -17.07 -19.18
CA GLY A 174 -9.91 -16.89 -20.42
C GLY A 174 -10.15 -15.43 -20.79
N PHE A 175 -11.35 -15.12 -21.28
CA PHE A 175 -11.78 -13.80 -21.76
C PHE A 175 -12.32 -12.86 -20.66
N ARG A 176 -12.39 -13.32 -19.40
CA ARG A 176 -12.81 -12.51 -18.25
C ARG A 176 -11.68 -12.40 -17.23
N PHE A 177 -11.37 -11.17 -16.81
CA PHE A 177 -10.42 -10.89 -15.74
C PHE A 177 -11.04 -11.29 -14.39
N HIS A 178 -10.84 -12.53 -13.96
CA HIS A 178 -11.14 -12.97 -12.60
C HIS A 178 -9.90 -12.75 -11.72
N THR A 179 -9.61 -11.49 -11.37
CA THR A 179 -8.49 -11.20 -10.48
C THR A 179 -8.86 -11.56 -9.04
N ARG A 180 -7.92 -12.16 -8.30
CA ARG A 180 -8.12 -12.49 -6.87
C ARG A 180 -7.89 -11.29 -5.96
N ALA A 181 -7.23 -10.25 -6.49
CA ALA A 181 -7.11 -8.92 -5.94
C ALA A 181 -7.33 -7.90 -7.07
N HIS A 182 -8.05 -6.82 -6.78
CA HIS A 182 -8.26 -5.71 -7.69
C HIS A 182 -7.01 -4.82 -7.76
N GLY A 183 -6.42 -4.54 -6.59
CA GLY A 183 -5.23 -3.70 -6.47
C GLY A 183 -4.27 -4.14 -5.37
N MET A 184 -3.30 -3.29 -5.08
CA MET A 184 -2.28 -3.50 -4.05
C MET A 184 -2.19 -2.29 -3.13
N ILE A 185 -1.96 -2.54 -1.84
CA ILE A 185 -1.53 -1.52 -0.88
C ILE A 185 -0.11 -1.90 -0.44
N MET A 186 0.85 -1.04 -0.78
CA MET A 186 2.24 -1.19 -0.37
C MET A 186 2.51 -0.26 0.80
N ILE A 187 2.93 -0.83 1.93
CA ILE A 187 3.31 -0.07 3.13
C ILE A 187 4.84 -0.07 3.22
N CYS A 188 5.45 1.11 3.15
CA CYS A 188 6.89 1.28 3.30
C CYS A 188 7.25 2.03 4.58
N GLU A 189 8.54 2.08 4.89
CA GLU A 189 9.06 2.83 6.04
C GLU A 189 8.71 4.33 5.96
N ASP A 190 8.38 4.92 7.11
CA ASP A 190 8.17 6.37 7.24
C ASP A 190 9.41 7.13 6.78
N GLY A 191 9.20 8.28 6.13
CA GLY A 191 10.26 9.12 5.57
C GLY A 191 10.90 8.59 4.27
N ARG A 192 10.51 7.41 3.79
CA ARG A 192 11.06 6.81 2.55
C ARG A 192 10.04 6.67 1.42
N ARG A 193 8.79 7.10 1.64
CA ARG A 193 7.67 7.00 0.69
C ARG A 193 8.01 7.54 -0.69
N ASN A 194 8.42 8.81 -0.78
CA ASN A 194 8.69 9.47 -2.06
C ASN A 194 9.88 8.84 -2.80
N GLU A 195 10.97 8.55 -2.07
CA GLU A 195 12.14 7.86 -2.61
C GLU A 195 11.77 6.50 -3.22
N ILE A 196 10.98 5.71 -2.49
CA ILE A 196 10.53 4.38 -2.93
C ILE A 196 9.57 4.52 -4.12
N ALA A 197 8.61 5.43 -4.08
CA ALA A 197 7.69 5.70 -5.19
C ALA A 197 8.45 5.99 -6.48
N MET A 198 9.38 6.95 -6.44
CA MET A 198 10.19 7.34 -7.60
C MET A 198 11.01 6.16 -8.14
N ARG A 199 11.56 5.32 -7.25
CA ARG A 199 12.31 4.12 -7.64
C ARG A 199 11.41 3.12 -8.37
N ILE A 200 10.21 2.84 -7.85
CA ILE A 200 9.25 1.92 -8.46
C ILE A 200 8.79 2.46 -9.82
N ILE A 201 8.47 3.75 -9.91
CA ILE A 201 8.04 4.40 -11.15
C ILE A 201 9.15 4.33 -12.20
N ARG A 202 10.38 4.75 -11.86
CA ARG A 202 11.55 4.67 -12.76
C ARG A 202 11.77 3.26 -13.28
N GLN A 203 11.77 2.28 -12.38
CA GLN A 203 11.99 0.89 -12.77
C GLN A 203 10.88 0.35 -13.68
N THR A 204 9.63 0.72 -13.39
CA THR A 204 8.46 0.31 -14.18
C THR A 204 8.51 0.93 -15.57
N MET A 205 8.74 2.24 -15.64
CA MET A 205 8.83 3.00 -16.88
C MET A 205 10.01 2.52 -17.74
N TRP A 206 11.15 2.19 -17.13
CA TRP A 206 12.28 1.55 -17.81
C TRP A 206 11.90 0.16 -18.35
N GLY A 207 11.27 -0.67 -17.52
CA GLY A 207 10.86 -2.02 -17.88
C GLY A 207 9.84 -2.08 -19.02
N ARG A 208 8.95 -1.08 -19.12
CA ARG A 208 7.95 -0.95 -20.19
C ARG A 208 8.51 -0.37 -21.50
N LYS A 209 9.80 0.00 -21.53
CA LYS A 209 10.44 0.72 -22.65
C LYS A 209 9.76 2.05 -23.02
N THR A 210 8.82 2.54 -22.21
CA THR A 210 8.08 3.79 -22.43
C THR A 210 8.97 5.04 -22.28
N LEU A 211 10.19 4.88 -21.75
CA LEU A 211 11.21 5.95 -21.61
C LEU A 211 12.31 5.96 -22.69
N LEU A 212 12.39 4.99 -23.60
CA LEU A 212 13.62 4.75 -24.37
C LEU A 212 13.53 5.09 -25.87
N LYS A 213 13.02 6.27 -26.21
CA LYS A 213 13.36 6.89 -27.50
C LYS A 213 13.87 8.31 -27.30
N GLU A 214 15.13 8.45 -27.72
CA GLU A 214 15.97 9.62 -27.93
C GLU A 214 16.34 10.42 -26.65
N ASN A 215 17.59 10.23 -26.21
CA ASN A 215 18.34 11.00 -25.19
C ASN A 215 18.35 10.49 -23.74
N TYR A 216 18.63 9.20 -23.53
CA TYR A 216 19.10 8.72 -22.23
C TYR A 216 20.28 7.74 -22.43
N SER A 217 21.40 8.03 -21.78
CA SER A 217 22.66 7.28 -21.88
C SER A 217 22.62 6.01 -21.02
N GLU A 218 23.50 5.02 -21.26
CA GLU A 218 23.57 3.81 -20.41
C GLU A 218 23.82 4.13 -18.91
N THR A 219 24.36 5.31 -18.60
CA THR A 219 24.56 5.83 -17.24
C THR A 219 23.26 6.27 -16.54
N ASP A 220 22.17 6.44 -17.28
CA ASP A 220 20.83 6.78 -16.75
C ASP A 220 19.94 5.56 -16.51
N LYS A 221 20.44 4.38 -16.87
CA LYS A 221 19.90 3.12 -16.35
C LYS A 221 19.87 3.27 -14.84
N PRO A 222 18.76 2.95 -14.15
CA PRO A 222 18.80 2.87 -12.70
C PRO A 222 19.97 1.94 -12.38
N VAL A 223 21.03 2.49 -11.77
CA VAL A 223 22.18 1.71 -11.27
C VAL A 223 21.58 0.52 -10.53
N ARG A 224 22.19 -0.67 -10.56
CA ARG A 224 21.64 -1.87 -9.90
C ARG A 224 21.26 -1.59 -8.44
N TYR A 225 20.08 -1.05 -8.21
CA TYR A 225 19.54 -0.62 -6.94
C TYR A 225 18.48 -1.66 -6.65
N SER A 226 18.80 -2.57 -5.73
CA SER A 226 18.09 -3.80 -5.38
C SER A 226 18.44 -5.04 -6.22
N ARG A 227 18.63 -6.16 -5.52
CA ARG A 227 18.66 -7.52 -6.09
C ARG A 227 17.29 -7.95 -6.64
N SER A 228 16.22 -7.19 -6.41
CA SER A 228 14.84 -7.44 -6.88
C SER A 228 14.00 -6.15 -6.92
N PRO A 229 14.16 -5.31 -7.95
CA PRO A 229 13.44 -4.04 -8.04
C PRO A 229 11.97 -4.25 -8.47
N ILE A 230 11.04 -3.55 -7.80
CA ILE A 230 9.59 -3.67 -8.04
C ILE A 230 9.22 -3.06 -9.41
N LYS A 231 8.45 -3.80 -10.21
CA LYS A 231 7.93 -3.39 -11.53
C LYS A 231 6.42 -3.53 -11.60
N LEU A 232 5.69 -2.45 -11.77
CA LEU A 232 4.23 -2.51 -11.81
C LEU A 232 3.76 -3.11 -13.14
N ARG A 233 2.78 -4.01 -13.09
CA ARG A 233 2.22 -4.62 -14.28
C ARG A 233 0.93 -3.93 -14.72
N ALA A 234 0.58 -4.18 -15.98
CA ALA A 234 -0.61 -3.61 -16.59
C ALA A 234 -1.92 -4.32 -16.16
N GLN A 235 -1.84 -5.42 -15.41
CA GLN A 235 -3.00 -6.18 -14.90
C GLN A 235 -3.54 -5.64 -13.56
N TYR A 236 -2.82 -4.76 -12.88
CA TYR A 236 -3.31 -4.15 -11.64
C TYR A 236 -4.32 -3.07 -12.00
N GLU A 237 -5.44 -3.03 -11.28
CA GLU A 237 -6.34 -1.87 -11.35
C GLU A 237 -5.65 -0.70 -10.67
N HIS A 238 -5.20 -0.90 -9.42
CA HIS A 238 -4.60 0.14 -8.58
C HIS A 238 -3.36 -0.34 -7.82
N VAL A 239 -2.40 0.56 -7.59
CA VAL A 239 -1.26 0.32 -6.71
C VAL A 239 -1.04 1.53 -5.81
N TYR A 240 -1.57 1.47 -4.59
CA TYR A 240 -1.41 2.51 -3.59
C TYR A 240 -0.13 2.31 -2.80
N LEU A 241 0.55 3.41 -2.47
CA LEU A 241 1.76 3.41 -1.65
C LEU A 241 1.53 4.29 -0.43
N THR A 242 1.81 3.77 0.77
CA THR A 242 1.61 4.50 2.02
C THR A 242 2.70 4.14 3.04
N THR A 243 2.65 4.75 4.22
CA THR A 243 3.52 4.45 5.35
C THR A 243 2.69 4.21 6.60
N PRO A 244 3.24 3.60 7.67
CA PRO A 244 2.52 3.43 8.92
C PRO A 244 1.93 4.73 9.49
N ALA A 245 2.62 5.86 9.34
CA ALA A 245 2.13 7.15 9.80
C ALA A 245 0.94 7.68 8.99
N LEU A 246 0.93 7.45 7.67
CA LEU A 246 -0.12 7.94 6.76
C LEU A 246 -1.25 6.94 6.54
N LEU A 247 -1.09 5.69 6.98
CA LEU A 247 -1.98 4.58 6.64
C LEU A 247 -3.46 4.88 6.91
N ALA A 248 -3.80 5.52 8.02
CA ALA A 248 -5.19 5.86 8.34
C ALA A 248 -5.80 6.79 7.28
N ALA A 249 -5.12 7.91 6.97
CA ALA A 249 -5.57 8.84 5.95
C ALA A 249 -5.60 8.21 4.56
N SER A 250 -4.55 7.46 4.20
CA SER A 250 -4.50 6.77 2.90
C SER A 250 -5.61 5.74 2.72
N LEU A 251 -6.06 5.07 3.79
CA LEU A 251 -7.18 4.13 3.68
C LEU A 251 -8.48 4.84 3.37
N GLU A 252 -8.76 5.97 4.03
CA GLU A 252 -9.95 6.78 3.72
C GLU A 252 -9.90 7.28 2.28
N GLU A 253 -8.76 7.81 1.83
CA GLU A 253 -8.58 8.24 0.43
C GLU A 253 -8.81 7.09 -0.56
N ILE A 254 -8.39 5.87 -0.24
CA ILE A 254 -8.62 4.67 -1.07
C ILE A 254 -10.12 4.32 -1.11
N TYR A 255 -10.81 4.39 0.02
CA TYR A 255 -12.23 4.05 0.11
C TYR A 255 -13.11 5.06 -0.61
N GLU A 256 -12.77 6.35 -0.48
CA GLU A 256 -13.50 7.47 -1.07
C GLU A 256 -13.00 7.84 -2.48
N GLU A 257 -12.00 7.13 -3.03
CA GLU A 257 -11.34 7.48 -4.30
C GLU A 257 -12.36 7.72 -5.41
N LYS A 258 -13.33 6.81 -5.54
CA LYS A 258 -14.35 6.90 -6.59
C LYS A 258 -15.21 8.15 -6.42
N GLU A 259 -15.72 8.39 -5.22
CA GLU A 259 -16.55 9.55 -4.91
C GLU A 259 -15.77 10.84 -5.14
N THR A 260 -14.53 10.90 -4.63
CA THR A 260 -13.63 12.05 -4.79
C THR A 260 -13.41 12.37 -6.27
N ILE A 261 -13.14 11.36 -7.11
CA ILE A 261 -12.99 11.55 -8.57
C ILE A 261 -14.28 12.10 -9.18
N GLU A 262 -15.44 11.51 -8.84
CA GLU A 262 -16.75 11.89 -9.39
C GLU A 262 -17.17 13.31 -8.98
N THR A 263 -16.77 13.80 -7.80
CA THR A 263 -17.10 15.15 -7.31
C THR A 263 -16.05 16.20 -7.66
N THR A 264 -14.86 15.82 -8.12
CA THR A 264 -13.78 16.78 -8.42
C THR A 264 -14.03 17.59 -9.69
N ILE A 265 -14.68 17.00 -10.69
CA ILE A 265 -14.93 17.65 -11.99
C ILE A 265 -16.42 17.60 -12.31
N GLU A 266 -17.03 18.78 -12.47
CA GLU A 266 -18.46 18.92 -12.79
C GLU A 266 -18.80 18.40 -14.20
N GLU A 267 -17.88 18.56 -15.15
CA GLU A 267 -18.07 18.20 -16.56
C GLU A 267 -17.21 16.99 -16.99
N GLY A 268 -17.65 16.30 -18.04
CA GLY A 268 -16.96 15.14 -18.59
C GLY A 268 -17.51 13.81 -18.11
N ARG A 269 -16.71 12.75 -18.24
CA ARG A 269 -17.10 11.39 -17.89
C ARG A 269 -15.90 10.49 -17.59
N PRO A 270 -16.11 9.34 -16.93
CA PRO A 270 -15.09 8.30 -16.83
C PRO A 270 -14.60 7.89 -18.22
N SER A 271 -13.28 7.80 -18.37
CA SER A 271 -12.64 7.44 -19.64
C SER A 271 -12.77 5.95 -19.93
N TYR A 272 -13.10 5.60 -21.18
CA TYR A 272 -13.06 4.22 -21.67
C TYR A 272 -11.63 3.65 -21.76
N ARG A 273 -10.61 4.52 -21.68
CA ARG A 273 -9.19 4.15 -21.66
C ARG A 273 -8.52 4.76 -20.43
N PRO A 274 -8.69 4.18 -19.23
CA PRO A 274 -8.14 4.73 -17.99
C PRO A 274 -6.62 4.93 -18.01
N LYS A 275 -5.89 4.16 -18.83
CA LYS A 275 -4.43 4.27 -19.03
C LYS A 275 -4.01 5.53 -19.78
N GLU A 276 -4.94 6.20 -20.45
CA GLU A 276 -4.72 7.47 -21.15
C GLU A 276 -5.30 8.66 -20.36
N GLY A 277 -5.87 8.42 -19.17
CA GLY A 277 -6.57 9.38 -18.31
C GLY A 277 -7.81 8.70 -17.75
N ASN A 278 -8.06 8.82 -16.44
CA ASN A 278 -9.21 8.18 -15.78
C ASN A 278 -10.51 8.98 -15.92
N TRP A 279 -10.43 10.25 -16.31
CA TRP A 279 -11.58 11.10 -16.66
C TRP A 279 -11.32 11.86 -17.97
N GLU A 280 -12.37 12.11 -18.77
CA GLU A 280 -12.26 12.80 -20.05
C GLU A 280 -13.34 13.88 -20.23
N ASP A 281 -12.90 15.05 -20.73
CA ASP A 281 -13.73 16.16 -21.20
C ASP A 281 -12.97 16.82 -22.36
N TRP A 282 -13.29 16.47 -23.61
CA TRP A 282 -12.46 16.83 -24.76
C TRP A 282 -12.29 18.36 -24.88
N PRO A 283 -11.05 18.88 -25.08
CA PRO A 283 -9.81 18.16 -25.40
C PRO A 283 -8.92 17.83 -24.19
N ARG A 284 -9.47 17.74 -22.99
CA ARG A 284 -8.75 17.45 -21.74
C ARG A 284 -8.89 15.98 -21.34
N ARG A 285 -7.80 15.43 -20.84
CA ARG A 285 -7.74 14.13 -20.17
C ARG A 285 -7.13 14.30 -18.80
N TYR A 286 -7.85 13.84 -17.80
CA TYR A 286 -7.45 13.99 -16.41
C TYR A 286 -6.89 12.68 -15.87
N PHE A 287 -5.91 12.82 -15.00
CA PHE A 287 -5.38 11.81 -14.11
C PHE A 287 -5.65 12.30 -12.70
N LEU A 288 -6.82 11.93 -12.17
CA LEU A 288 -7.28 12.26 -10.83
C LEU A 288 -6.73 11.23 -9.85
N ASN A 289 -5.82 11.62 -8.96
CA ASN A 289 -5.09 10.70 -8.08
C ASN A 289 -5.22 11.08 -6.59
N PRO A 290 -6.39 10.89 -5.98
CA PRO A 290 -6.62 11.28 -4.59
C PRO A 290 -5.99 10.34 -3.55
N ALA A 291 -5.66 9.09 -3.93
CA ALA A 291 -5.21 8.04 -3.01
C ALA A 291 -3.74 7.61 -3.23
N PHE A 292 -2.95 8.45 -3.89
CA PHE A 292 -1.56 8.18 -4.27
C PHE A 292 -1.34 6.81 -4.96
N ASP A 293 -2.13 6.55 -6.01
CA ASP A 293 -1.92 5.42 -6.92
C ASP A 293 -0.69 5.67 -7.80
N ILE A 294 0.40 4.95 -7.50
CA ILE A 294 1.66 5.09 -8.24
C ILE A 294 1.58 4.47 -9.64
N LEU A 295 0.61 3.59 -9.91
CA LEU A 295 0.37 3.08 -11.26
C LEU A 295 -0.28 4.14 -12.16
N LEU A 296 -1.16 4.96 -11.60
CA LEU A 296 -1.77 6.09 -12.32
C LEU A 296 -0.71 7.12 -12.75
N LEU A 297 0.28 7.41 -11.89
CA LEU A 297 1.43 8.24 -12.26
C LEU A 297 2.25 7.63 -13.40
N VAL A 298 2.50 6.33 -13.39
CA VAL A 298 3.16 5.62 -14.51
C VAL A 298 2.38 5.79 -15.81
N TYR A 299 1.04 5.70 -15.77
CA TYR A 299 0.20 5.91 -16.94
C TYR A 299 0.25 7.36 -17.42
N PHE A 300 0.18 8.34 -16.52
CA PHE A 300 0.33 9.76 -16.83
C PHE A 300 1.65 10.04 -17.57
N PHE A 301 2.79 9.65 -16.97
CA PHE A 301 4.09 9.87 -17.60
C PHE A 301 4.21 9.19 -18.97
N SER A 302 3.65 7.98 -19.10
CA SER A 302 3.63 7.26 -20.38
C SER A 302 2.77 7.97 -21.43
N ALA A 303 1.60 8.47 -21.06
CA ALA A 303 0.66 9.12 -21.95
C ALA A 303 1.23 10.46 -22.47
N VAL A 304 1.81 11.27 -21.59
CA VAL A 304 2.43 12.55 -21.97
C VAL A 304 3.65 12.32 -22.87
N LYS A 305 4.52 11.36 -22.55
CA LYS A 305 5.66 11.03 -23.45
C LYS A 305 5.19 10.52 -24.81
N GLY A 306 4.11 9.75 -24.85
CA GLY A 306 3.45 9.35 -26.10
C GLY A 306 3.02 10.57 -26.93
N LEU A 307 2.36 11.55 -26.29
CA LEU A 307 1.96 12.79 -26.93
C LEU A 307 3.17 13.61 -27.42
N LYS A 308 4.21 13.77 -26.60
CA LYS A 308 5.44 14.47 -26.98
C LYS A 308 6.05 13.92 -28.27
N ASN A 309 6.16 12.60 -28.35
CA ASN A 309 6.69 11.92 -29.54
C ASN A 309 5.78 12.12 -30.76
N LEU A 310 4.46 12.10 -30.58
CA LEU A 310 3.52 12.36 -31.68
C LEU A 310 3.63 13.79 -32.19
N LEU A 311 3.69 14.79 -31.30
CA LEU A 311 3.82 16.20 -31.69
C LEU A 311 5.13 16.50 -32.42
N GLN A 312 6.21 15.78 -32.08
CA GLN A 312 7.50 15.89 -32.77
C GLN A 312 7.49 15.27 -34.16
N ASN A 313 6.81 14.13 -34.35
CA ASN A 313 6.84 13.37 -35.59
C ASN A 313 5.71 13.73 -36.57
N ASP A 314 4.57 14.18 -36.07
CA ASP A 314 3.41 14.62 -36.85
C ASP A 314 2.83 15.92 -36.28
N PRO A 315 3.43 17.07 -36.63
CA PRO A 315 2.95 18.37 -36.21
C PRO A 315 1.72 18.82 -36.98
N ALA A 316 1.00 17.98 -37.74
CA ALA A 316 -0.27 18.36 -38.39
C ALA A 316 -1.49 17.69 -37.72
N SER A 317 -1.27 16.83 -36.72
CA SER A 317 -2.32 16.07 -36.07
C SER A 317 -3.32 16.94 -35.28
N HIS A 318 -4.60 16.55 -35.33
CA HIS A 318 -5.70 17.09 -34.51
C HIS A 318 -5.50 16.87 -33.00
N ILE A 319 -4.52 16.03 -32.63
CA ILE A 319 -4.13 15.74 -31.23
C ILE A 319 -3.44 16.95 -30.56
N LYS A 320 -3.08 18.00 -31.29
CA LYS A 320 -2.49 19.24 -30.73
C LYS A 320 -3.32 19.95 -29.68
N GLU A 321 -4.64 19.80 -29.73
CA GLU A 321 -5.54 20.41 -28.76
C GLU A 321 -5.56 19.62 -27.44
N LEU A 322 -5.10 18.37 -27.45
CA LEU A 322 -5.09 17.51 -26.28
C LEU A 322 -4.31 18.16 -25.13
N ARG A 323 -4.94 18.18 -23.95
CA ARG A 323 -4.33 18.64 -22.70
C ARG A 323 -4.40 17.54 -21.66
N TYR A 324 -3.28 17.27 -20.99
CA TYR A 324 -3.22 16.36 -19.86
C TYR A 324 -3.25 17.14 -18.56
N ILE A 325 -4.13 16.74 -17.66
CA ILE A 325 -4.28 17.35 -16.35
C ILE A 325 -4.01 16.29 -15.30
N LEU A 326 -3.10 16.56 -14.37
CA LEU A 326 -2.80 15.67 -13.25
C LEU A 326 -3.21 16.35 -11.94
N CYS A 327 -4.09 15.71 -11.17
CA CYS A 327 -4.50 16.17 -9.85
C CYS A 327 -3.94 15.21 -8.79
N VAL A 328 -3.19 15.74 -7.82
CA VAL A 328 -2.53 14.97 -6.75
C VAL A 328 -2.67 15.68 -5.41
N ASN A 329 -2.41 15.01 -4.29
CA ASN A 329 -2.28 15.68 -3.00
C ASN A 329 -0.96 16.45 -2.90
N GLN A 330 -0.91 17.44 -2.00
CA GLN A 330 0.27 18.30 -1.82
C GLN A 330 1.53 17.49 -1.50
N GLU A 331 1.39 16.43 -0.70
CA GLU A 331 2.49 15.54 -0.29
C GLU A 331 3.06 14.68 -1.43
N ASP A 332 2.31 14.50 -2.52
CA ASP A 332 2.68 13.66 -3.65
C ASP A 332 3.35 14.46 -4.78
N LEU A 333 3.33 15.79 -4.67
CA LEU A 333 3.77 16.71 -5.71
C LEU A 333 5.24 16.49 -6.11
N GLU A 334 6.09 16.13 -5.16
CA GLU A 334 7.50 15.82 -5.41
C GLU A 334 7.63 14.63 -6.39
N VAL A 335 6.86 13.56 -6.16
CA VAL A 335 6.87 12.36 -7.01
C VAL A 335 6.21 12.66 -8.35
N ALA A 336 5.12 13.43 -8.37
CA ALA A 336 4.45 13.84 -9.59
C ALA A 336 5.35 14.71 -10.50
N LYS A 337 6.30 15.46 -9.94
CA LYS A 337 7.28 16.30 -10.66
C LYS A 337 8.61 15.61 -10.98
N MET A 338 8.71 14.30 -10.77
CA MET A 338 9.98 13.58 -10.93
C MET A 338 10.55 13.56 -12.36
N TYR A 339 9.74 13.91 -13.37
CA TYR A 339 10.12 14.01 -14.78
C TYR A 339 9.85 15.43 -15.32
N PRO A 340 10.80 16.36 -15.18
CA PRO A 340 10.65 17.73 -15.68
C PRO A 340 10.33 17.80 -17.17
N ASP A 341 10.91 16.90 -17.96
CA ASP A 341 10.69 16.78 -19.41
C ASP A 341 9.25 16.43 -19.81
N VAL A 342 8.45 15.98 -18.84
CA VAL A 342 7.01 15.72 -18.94
C VAL A 342 6.23 16.88 -18.34
N THR A 343 6.56 17.32 -17.12
CA THR A 343 5.74 18.29 -16.38
C THR A 343 5.88 19.73 -16.88
N GLU A 344 6.94 20.05 -17.62
CA GLU A 344 7.16 21.38 -18.20
C GLU A 344 6.57 21.53 -19.62
N MET A 345 5.91 20.49 -20.14
CA MET A 345 5.21 20.57 -21.42
C MET A 345 4.01 21.53 -21.35
N LYS A 346 3.80 22.32 -22.41
CA LYS A 346 2.68 23.29 -22.48
C LYS A 346 1.31 22.62 -22.46
N GLU A 347 1.26 21.36 -22.89
CA GLU A 347 0.06 20.55 -22.93
C GLU A 347 -0.30 19.92 -21.57
N VAL A 348 0.54 20.13 -20.55
CA VAL A 348 0.38 19.56 -19.21
C VAL A 348 0.00 20.65 -18.21
N SER A 349 -0.95 20.35 -17.35
CA SER A 349 -1.25 21.15 -16.17
C SER A 349 -1.33 20.25 -14.95
N MET A 350 -0.86 20.75 -13.81
CA MET A 350 -0.88 20.03 -12.55
C MET A 350 -1.64 20.85 -11.52
N TYR A 351 -2.57 20.20 -10.82
CA TYR A 351 -3.33 20.79 -9.73
C TYR A 351 -3.15 19.97 -8.47
N VAL A 352 -3.34 20.64 -7.35
CA VAL A 352 -3.32 20.01 -6.03
C VAL A 352 -4.74 19.98 -5.50
N TYR A 353 -5.17 18.85 -4.96
CA TYR A 353 -6.47 18.77 -4.29
C TYR A 353 -6.52 19.77 -3.13
N ARG A 354 -7.66 20.44 -3.00
CA ARG A 354 -7.89 21.27 -1.82
C ARG A 354 -8.11 20.34 -0.62
N PRO A 355 -7.54 20.63 0.55
CA PRO A 355 -7.95 19.97 1.78
C PRO A 355 -9.47 20.08 1.92
N LYS A 356 -10.13 19.01 2.39
CA LYS A 356 -11.51 19.13 2.85
C LYS A 356 -11.49 20.19 3.97
N GLU A 357 -12.29 21.25 3.85
CA GLU A 357 -12.49 22.16 4.96
C GLU A 357 -13.10 21.34 6.10
N ASP A 358 -12.52 21.43 7.30
CA ASP A 358 -13.17 20.89 8.48
C ASP A 358 -14.47 21.67 8.63
N THR A 359 -15.58 21.09 8.18
CA THR A 359 -16.90 21.51 8.63
C THR A 359 -16.94 21.18 10.11
N GLU A 360 -16.56 22.15 10.94
CA GLU A 360 -17.03 22.25 12.31
C GLU A 360 -18.57 22.23 12.21
N GLU A 361 -19.16 21.05 12.39
CA GLU A 361 -20.59 20.92 12.67
C GLU A 361 -20.82 21.54 14.06
N ASP A 362 -21.43 22.74 14.06
CA ASP A 362 -21.98 23.44 15.23
C ASP A 362 -23.09 22.64 15.93
#